data_AF-A0A3C1DGB2-F1
#
_entry.id   AF-A0A3C1DGB2-F1
#
_cell.length_a   1.000
_cell.length_b   1.000
_cell.length_c   1.000
_cell.angle_alpha   90.00
_cell.angle_beta   90.00
_cell.angle_gamma   90.00
#
_symmetry.space_group_name_H-M   'P 1'
#
loop_
_entity.id
_entity.type
_entity.pdbx_description
1 polymer ?
#
loop_
_entity_poly.entity_id
_entity_poly.type
_entity_poly.pdbx_seq_one_letter_code
_entity_poly.pdbx_strand_id
1 'polypeptide(L)'
;MRKTDAFLHFLQLGIESERCRRDNDRLKAIEANLGEILTLVRGAKAPATSDVAAIVRESVSIAAEQFAAIEQVYLFGSIARGTADEDSDVDLRLVLDRSKKFNLHDLEHFCKEVERRTGRQVDAVTSRIIKNKELASAIERDKVLIYEREEH
;
A
#
# COMPACT_ATOMS: atom_id res chain seq x y z
N MET A 1 52.93 20.84 5.40
CA MET A 1 51.72 21.19 6.18
C MET A 1 52.14 21.72 7.54
N ARG A 2 51.74 22.94 7.91
CA ARG A 2 52.10 23.53 9.21
C ARG A 2 51.19 22.92 10.28
N LYS A 3 51.74 22.62 11.46
CA LYS A 3 50.98 22.01 12.58
C LYS A 3 49.71 22.79 12.95
N THR A 4 49.70 24.09 12.67
CA THR A 4 48.57 25.01 12.82
C THR A 4 47.39 24.65 11.91
N ASP A 5 47.63 24.24 10.66
CA ASP A 5 46.56 23.88 9.71
C ASP A 5 45.86 22.60 10.13
N ALA A 6 46.63 21.62 10.64
CA ALA A 6 46.08 20.37 11.16
C ALA A 6 45.20 20.62 12.39
N PHE A 7 45.63 21.51 13.30
CA PHE A 7 44.89 21.84 14.51
C PHE A 7 43.55 22.55 14.21
N LEU A 8 43.54 23.52 13.30
CA LEU A 8 42.30 24.19 12.86
C LEU A 8 41.33 23.23 12.18
N HIS A 9 41.85 22.30 11.38
CA HIS A 9 41.05 21.28 10.72
C HIS A 9 40.36 20.33 11.72
N PHE A 10 41.07 19.88 12.76
CA PHE A 10 40.49 19.05 13.83
C PHE A 10 39.41 19.79 14.63
N LEU A 11 39.59 21.09 14.91
CA LEU A 11 38.56 21.90 15.58
C LEU A 11 37.30 22.05 14.71
N GLN A 12 37.46 22.29 13.41
CA GLN A 12 36.32 22.38 12.48
C GLN A 12 35.56 21.05 12.39
N LEU A 13 36.27 19.92 12.23
CA LEU A 13 35.66 18.59 12.21
C LEU A 13 34.87 18.27 13.48
N GLY A 14 35.42 18.63 14.65
CA GLY A 14 34.73 18.48 15.93
C GLY A 14 33.43 19.28 15.99
N ILE A 15 33.49 20.56 15.61
CA ILE A 15 32.31 21.47 15.61
C ILE A 15 31.25 21.01 14.60
N GLU A 16 31.65 20.57 13.41
CA GLU A 16 30.74 20.06 12.37
C GLU A 16 30.07 18.75 12.80
N SER A 17 30.82 17.84 13.43
CA SER A 17 30.27 16.58 13.95
C SER A 17 29.21 16.81 15.04
N GLU A 18 29.46 17.75 15.95
CA GLU A 18 28.53 18.15 17.02
C GLU A 18 27.28 18.88 16.49
N ARG A 19 27.41 19.56 15.34
CA ARG A 19 26.29 20.23 14.67
C ARG A 19 25.39 19.22 13.97
N CYS A 20 25.99 18.29 13.22
CA CYS A 20 25.28 17.19 12.56
C CYS A 20 24.55 16.29 13.57
N ARG A 21 25.18 16.01 14.73
CA ARG A 21 24.55 15.24 15.81
C ARG A 21 23.31 15.94 16.38
N ARG A 22 23.40 17.25 16.67
CA ARG A 22 22.27 18.07 17.12
C ARG A 22 21.15 18.17 16.11
N ASP A 23 21.48 18.30 14.82
CA ASP A 23 20.48 18.36 13.76
C ASP A 23 19.76 17.00 13.63
N ASN A 24 20.48 15.88 13.76
CA ASN A 24 19.90 14.55 13.76
C ASN A 24 18.96 14.32 14.96
N ASP A 25 19.33 14.78 16.16
CA ASP A 25 18.46 14.69 17.34
C ASP A 25 17.18 15.53 17.20
N ARG A 26 17.28 16.70 16.55
CA ARG A 26 16.11 17.53 16.21
C ARG A 26 15.20 16.85 15.18
N LEU A 27 15.78 16.22 14.16
CA LEU A 27 15.04 15.44 13.16
C LEU A 27 14.27 14.28 13.80
N LYS A 28 14.91 13.52 14.71
CA LYS A 28 14.25 12.45 15.46
C LYS A 28 13.10 12.95 16.34
N ALA A 29 13.26 14.11 16.97
CA ALA A 29 12.20 14.72 17.77
C ALA A 29 11.00 15.14 16.90
N ILE A 30 11.25 15.64 15.68
CA ILE A 30 10.19 15.95 14.71
C ILE A 30 9.46 14.67 14.28
N GLU A 31 10.19 13.60 13.96
CA GLU A 31 9.59 12.30 13.62
C GLU A 31 8.70 11.75 14.74
N ALA A 32 9.15 11.81 15.99
CA ALA A 32 8.38 11.37 17.15
C ALA A 32 7.10 12.22 17.35
N ASN A 33 7.22 13.54 17.25
CA ASN A 33 6.08 14.45 17.39
C ASN A 33 5.05 14.26 16.27
N LEU A 34 5.50 13.99 15.04
CA LEU A 34 4.60 13.65 13.92
C LEU A 34 3.85 12.34 14.19
N GLY A 35 4.51 11.33 14.78
CA GLY A 35 3.87 10.08 15.19
C GLY A 35 2.78 10.29 16.24
N GLU A 36 3.02 11.14 17.24
CA GLU A 36 2.00 11.48 18.25
C GLU A 36 0.82 12.26 17.66
N ILE A 37 1.08 13.24 16.79
CA ILE A 37 0.03 14.01 16.11
C ILE A 37 -0.82 13.09 15.22
N LEU A 38 -0.20 12.18 14.46
CA LEU A 38 -0.92 11.20 13.66
C LEU A 38 -1.80 10.31 14.55
N THR A 39 -1.31 9.89 15.71
CA THR A 39 -2.08 9.08 16.67
C THR A 39 -3.29 9.85 17.21
N LEU A 40 -3.14 11.14 17.51
CA LEU A 40 -4.22 12.00 18.00
C LEU A 40 -5.26 12.32 16.91
N VAL A 41 -4.82 12.56 15.67
CA VAL A 41 -5.72 12.73 14.51
C VAL A 41 -6.47 11.43 14.22
N ARG A 42 -5.81 10.27 14.37
CA ARG A 42 -6.43 8.93 14.27
C ARG A 42 -7.24 8.51 15.51
N GLY A 43 -7.46 9.43 16.47
CA GLY A 43 -8.26 9.22 17.69
C GLY A 43 -9.74 8.86 17.49
N ALA A 44 -10.17 8.54 16.28
CA ALA A 44 -11.47 7.93 15.97
C ALA A 44 -11.29 6.48 15.49
N LYS A 45 -10.80 5.63 16.40
CA LYS A 45 -10.96 4.16 16.37
C LYS A 45 -10.72 3.51 15.00
N ALA A 46 -9.47 3.18 14.70
CA ALA A 46 -9.14 2.23 13.62
C ALA A 46 -10.06 1.00 13.72
N PRO A 47 -10.82 0.66 12.67
CA PRO A 47 -11.57 -0.59 12.65
C PRO A 47 -10.58 -1.75 12.77
N ALA A 48 -10.97 -2.83 13.46
CA ALA A 48 -10.12 -4.00 13.59
C ALA A 48 -9.71 -4.46 12.17
N THR A 49 -8.48 -4.92 11.98
CA THR A 49 -7.96 -5.31 10.66
C THR A 49 -8.81 -6.38 9.95
N SER A 50 -9.59 -7.16 10.70
CA SER A 50 -10.60 -8.09 10.13
C SER A 50 -11.75 -7.39 9.43
N ASP A 51 -12.16 -6.21 9.90
CA ASP A 51 -13.28 -5.45 9.37
C ASP A 51 -12.90 -4.80 8.04
N VAL A 52 -11.65 -4.34 7.90
CA VAL A 52 -11.16 -3.73 6.65
C VAL A 52 -11.19 -4.73 5.50
N ALA A 53 -10.66 -5.95 5.72
CA ALA A 53 -10.68 -6.98 4.69
C ALA A 53 -12.11 -7.40 4.30
N ALA A 54 -13.05 -7.39 5.25
CA ALA A 54 -14.46 -7.66 4.99
C ALA A 54 -15.10 -6.55 4.14
N ILE A 55 -14.89 -5.28 4.51
CA ILE A 55 -15.38 -4.11 3.76
C ILE A 55 -14.83 -4.09 2.34
N VAL A 56 -13.53 -4.37 2.17
CA VAL A 56 -12.89 -4.47 0.85
C VAL A 56 -13.49 -5.60 0.04
N ARG A 57 -13.65 -6.80 0.62
CA ARG A 57 -14.29 -7.95 -0.06
C ARG A 57 -15.67 -7.59 -0.57
N GLU A 58 -16.52 -7.01 0.28
CA GLU A 58 -17.88 -6.63 -0.09
C GLU A 58 -17.89 -5.54 -1.18
N SER A 59 -17.06 -4.51 -1.02
CA SER A 59 -16.93 -3.42 -1.99
C SER A 59 -16.49 -3.93 -3.37
N VAL A 60 -15.53 -4.85 -3.39
CA VAL A 60 -15.02 -5.45 -4.62
C VAL A 60 -16.07 -6.38 -5.24
N SER A 61 -16.80 -7.18 -4.47
CA SER A 61 -17.87 -8.03 -5.01
C SER A 61 -18.91 -7.18 -5.75
N ILE A 62 -19.41 -6.13 -5.11
CA ILE A 62 -20.42 -5.24 -5.71
C ILE A 62 -19.89 -4.52 -6.95
N ALA A 63 -18.61 -4.11 -6.94
CA ALA A 63 -17.99 -3.50 -8.11
C ALA A 63 -17.78 -4.52 -9.24
N ALA A 64 -17.33 -5.73 -8.92
CA ALA A 64 -17.01 -6.77 -9.90
C ALA A 64 -18.26 -7.35 -10.59
N GLU A 65 -19.39 -7.44 -9.89
CA GLU A 65 -20.68 -7.86 -10.46
C GLU A 65 -21.14 -6.98 -11.63
N GLN A 66 -20.74 -5.71 -11.66
CA GLN A 66 -21.07 -4.80 -12.75
C GLN A 66 -20.31 -5.12 -14.05
N PHE A 67 -19.23 -5.90 -13.96
CA PHE A 67 -18.36 -6.22 -15.08
C PHE A 67 -18.42 -7.70 -15.40
N ALA A 68 -19.22 -8.03 -16.42
CA ALA A 68 -19.34 -9.39 -16.88
C ALA A 68 -18.00 -10.03 -17.31
N ALA A 69 -16.95 -9.25 -17.62
CA ALA A 69 -15.64 -9.77 -18.03
C ALA A 69 -14.72 -10.17 -16.86
N ILE A 70 -15.03 -9.79 -15.63
CA ILE A 70 -14.29 -10.21 -14.45
C ILE A 70 -14.76 -11.60 -14.06
N GLU A 71 -13.84 -12.56 -14.08
CA GLU A 71 -14.10 -13.96 -13.75
C GLU A 71 -13.84 -14.23 -12.27
N GLN A 72 -12.67 -13.81 -11.79
CA GLN A 72 -12.28 -13.93 -10.38
C GLN A 72 -11.49 -12.70 -9.95
N VAL A 73 -11.62 -12.32 -8.69
CA VAL A 73 -10.76 -11.32 -8.05
C VAL A 73 -10.14 -11.90 -6.79
N TYR A 74 -8.83 -11.73 -6.69
CA TYR A 74 -8.05 -12.13 -5.54
C TYR A 74 -7.49 -10.89 -4.83
N LEU A 75 -7.65 -10.83 -3.52
CA LEU A 75 -6.97 -9.88 -2.65
C LEU A 75 -5.60 -10.44 -2.29
N PHE A 76 -4.56 -9.62 -2.33
CA PHE A 76 -3.25 -9.98 -1.81
C PHE A 76 -2.66 -8.81 -1.01
N GLY A 77 -1.38 -8.89 -0.65
CA GLY A 77 -0.67 -7.79 -0.01
C GLY A 77 -0.95 -7.64 1.49
N SER A 78 -0.80 -6.41 2.00
CA SER A 78 -0.89 -6.10 3.43
C SER A 78 -2.28 -6.38 4.01
N ILE A 79 -3.35 -6.15 3.23
CA ILE A 79 -4.74 -6.38 3.65
C ILE A 79 -5.01 -7.88 3.80
N ALA A 80 -4.56 -8.70 2.84
CA ALA A 80 -4.69 -10.15 2.94
C ALA A 80 -3.91 -10.74 4.13
N ARG A 81 -2.75 -10.15 4.47
CA ARG A 81 -1.93 -10.56 5.62
C ARG A 81 -2.40 -10.02 6.97
N GLY A 82 -3.38 -9.12 6.99
CA GLY A 82 -3.84 -8.45 8.22
C GLY A 82 -2.83 -7.48 8.82
N THR A 83 -1.80 -7.09 8.06
CA THR A 83 -0.78 -6.10 8.47
C THR A 83 -1.05 -4.73 7.86
N ALA A 84 -2.23 -4.52 7.27
CA ALA A 84 -2.63 -3.25 6.68
C ALA A 84 -2.95 -2.21 7.76
N ASP A 85 -2.50 -0.99 7.51
CA ASP A 85 -2.86 0.21 8.27
C ASP A 85 -4.00 0.99 7.56
N GLU A 86 -4.30 2.19 8.04
CA GLU A 86 -5.36 3.04 7.47
C GLU A 86 -5.02 3.61 6.09
N ASP A 87 -3.73 3.77 5.80
CA ASP A 87 -3.23 4.34 4.54
C ASP A 87 -2.82 3.27 3.52
N SER A 88 -2.97 1.99 3.88
CA SER A 88 -2.62 0.87 3.01
C SER A 88 -3.51 0.80 1.76
N ASP A 89 -2.85 0.66 0.62
CA ASP A 89 -3.45 0.40 -0.69
C ASP A 89 -4.14 -0.97 -0.73
N VAL A 90 -5.14 -1.09 -1.60
CA VAL A 90 -5.87 -2.32 -1.86
C VAL A 90 -5.25 -3.02 -3.08
N ASP A 91 -4.46 -4.05 -2.82
CA ASP A 91 -3.81 -4.88 -3.85
C ASP A 91 -4.76 -5.97 -4.39
N LEU A 92 -5.18 -5.83 -5.65
CA LEU A 92 -6.12 -6.73 -6.31
C LEU A 92 -5.52 -7.40 -7.53
N ARG A 93 -5.81 -8.69 -7.68
CA ARG A 93 -5.48 -9.49 -8.84
C ARG A 93 -6.77 -9.88 -9.54
N LEU A 94 -6.96 -9.35 -10.75
CA LEU A 94 -8.13 -9.65 -11.57
C LEU A 94 -7.80 -10.76 -12.57
N VAL A 95 -8.64 -11.79 -12.59
CA VAL A 95 -8.70 -12.78 -13.66
C VAL A 95 -9.85 -12.39 -14.57
N LEU A 96 -9.51 -12.13 -15.83
CA LEU A 96 -10.44 -11.65 -16.84
C LEU A 96 -10.74 -12.76 -17.85
N ASP A 97 -12.02 -12.88 -18.17
CA ASP A 97 -12.55 -13.72 -19.22
C ASP A 97 -12.26 -13.08 -20.59
N ARG A 98 -11.38 -13.71 -21.37
CA ARG A 98 -10.96 -13.20 -22.69
C ARG A 98 -12.01 -13.33 -23.79
N SER A 99 -13.11 -14.04 -23.53
CA SER A 99 -14.24 -14.06 -24.45
C SER A 99 -15.03 -12.74 -24.42
N LYS A 100 -14.92 -11.99 -23.32
CA LYS A 100 -15.63 -10.72 -23.10
C LYS A 100 -14.69 -9.53 -23.28
N LYS A 101 -15.26 -8.39 -23.69
CA LYS A 101 -14.50 -7.14 -23.84
C LYS A 101 -14.23 -6.56 -22.46
N PHE A 102 -12.96 -6.34 -22.15
CA PHE A 102 -12.51 -5.59 -20.99
C PHE A 102 -11.36 -4.71 -21.41
N ASN A 103 -11.55 -3.40 -21.33
CA ASN A 103 -10.59 -2.40 -21.76
C ASN A 103 -10.02 -1.63 -20.54
N LEU A 104 -9.07 -0.72 -20.79
CA LEU A 104 -8.43 0.07 -19.74
C LEU A 104 -9.43 1.00 -19.01
N HIS A 105 -10.44 1.51 -19.70
CA HIS A 105 -11.49 2.33 -19.10
C HIS A 105 -12.38 1.51 -18.17
N ASP A 106 -12.70 0.26 -18.51
CA ASP A 106 -13.43 -0.65 -17.61
C ASP A 106 -12.62 -0.95 -16.35
N LEU A 107 -11.31 -1.17 -16.50
CA LEU A 107 -10.39 -1.32 -15.37
C LEU A 107 -10.35 -0.07 -14.48
N GLU A 108 -10.20 1.10 -15.08
CA GLU A 108 -10.17 2.37 -14.35
C GLU A 108 -11.50 2.63 -13.62
N HIS A 109 -12.63 2.33 -14.27
CA HIS A 109 -13.94 2.44 -13.65
C HIS A 109 -14.10 1.48 -12.47
N PHE A 110 -13.65 0.22 -12.63
CA PHE A 110 -13.63 -0.75 -11.54
C PHE A 110 -12.79 -0.25 -10.36
N CYS A 111 -11.55 0.20 -10.60
CA CYS A 111 -10.68 0.71 -9.54
C CYS A 111 -11.33 1.90 -8.83
N LYS A 112 -11.81 2.92 -9.57
CA LYS A 112 -12.44 4.10 -8.98
C LYS A 112 -13.67 3.75 -8.13
N GLU A 113 -14.47 2.78 -8.56
CA GLU A 113 -15.65 2.38 -7.80
C GLU A 113 -15.27 1.67 -6.49
N VAL A 114 -14.22 0.85 -6.52
CA VAL A 114 -13.66 0.25 -5.30
C VAL A 114 -13.08 1.32 -4.40
N GLU A 115 -12.24 2.23 -4.92
CA GLU A 115 -11.63 3.34 -4.17
C GLU A 115 -12.69 4.22 -3.50
N ARG A 116 -13.76 4.55 -4.23
CA ARG A 116 -14.87 5.36 -3.71
C ARG A 116 -15.60 4.68 -2.55
N ARG A 117 -15.69 3.34 -2.54
CA ARG A 117 -16.36 2.56 -1.50
C ARG A 117 -15.47 2.30 -0.29
N THR A 118 -14.19 2.03 -0.52
CA THR A 118 -13.22 1.70 0.53
C THR A 118 -12.55 2.94 1.12
N GLY A 119 -12.56 4.07 0.40
CA GLY A 119 -11.82 5.29 0.76
C GLY A 119 -10.31 5.14 0.62
N ARG A 120 -9.83 4.09 -0.07
CA ARG A 120 -8.41 3.71 -0.18
C ARG A 120 -8.02 3.58 -1.62
N GLN A 121 -6.76 3.87 -1.94
CA GLN A 121 -6.22 3.68 -3.28
C GLN A 121 -6.18 2.19 -3.65
N VAL A 122 -6.45 1.88 -4.92
CA VAL A 122 -6.55 0.48 -5.40
C VAL A 122 -5.47 0.24 -6.47
N ASP A 123 -4.61 -0.75 -6.23
CA ASP A 123 -3.70 -1.28 -7.26
C ASP A 123 -4.26 -2.59 -7.82
N ALA A 124 -4.49 -2.61 -9.14
CA ALA A 124 -5.17 -3.69 -9.82
C ALA A 124 -4.29 -4.31 -10.90
N VAL A 125 -3.90 -5.57 -10.68
CA VAL A 125 -3.08 -6.34 -11.61
C VAL A 125 -3.98 -7.24 -12.46
N THR A 126 -4.11 -6.93 -13.75
CA THR A 126 -4.82 -7.75 -14.76
C THR A 126 -3.90 -8.67 -15.58
N SER A 127 -2.58 -8.51 -15.41
CA SER A 127 -1.56 -9.17 -16.25
C SER A 127 -1.43 -10.66 -15.97
N ARG A 128 -1.83 -11.54 -16.90
CA ARG A 128 -1.70 -13.01 -16.75
C ARG A 128 -0.32 -13.47 -16.28
N ILE A 129 0.74 -12.88 -16.81
CA ILE A 129 2.12 -13.21 -16.46
C ILE A 129 2.73 -12.03 -15.70
N ILE A 130 3.04 -12.25 -14.42
CA ILE A 130 3.80 -11.30 -13.62
C ILE A 130 5.28 -11.61 -13.86
N LYS A 131 5.99 -10.70 -14.53
CA LYS A 131 7.41 -10.89 -14.90
C LYS A 131 8.32 -10.99 -13.67
N ASN A 132 7.93 -10.36 -12.57
CA ASN A 132 8.64 -10.45 -11.30
C ASN A 132 8.25 -11.75 -10.58
N LYS A 133 9.18 -12.71 -10.53
CA LYS A 133 8.98 -14.01 -9.87
C LYS A 133 8.71 -13.90 -8.37
N GLU A 134 9.29 -12.92 -7.71
CA GLU A 134 9.09 -12.69 -6.26
C GLU A 134 7.67 -12.20 -6.01
N LEU A 135 7.20 -11.22 -6.81
CA LEU A 135 5.83 -10.72 -6.75
C LEU A 135 4.80 -11.82 -7.10
N ALA A 136 5.06 -12.60 -8.15
CA ALA A 136 4.21 -13.72 -8.53
C ALA A 136 4.09 -14.75 -7.40
N SER A 137 5.21 -15.09 -6.76
CA SER A 137 5.23 -16.05 -5.64
C SER A 137 4.56 -15.48 -4.39
N ALA A 138 4.72 -14.18 -4.12
CA ALA A 138 4.06 -13.53 -3.00
C ALA A 138 2.53 -13.51 -3.19
N ILE A 139 2.07 -13.17 -4.39
CA ILE A 139 0.64 -13.22 -4.74
C ILE A 139 0.12 -14.64 -4.61
N GLU A 140 0.82 -15.64 -5.14
CA GLU A 140 0.33 -17.02 -5.09
C GLU A 140 0.25 -17.60 -3.68
N ARG A 141 1.18 -17.21 -2.78
CA ARG A 141 1.18 -17.66 -1.39
C ARG A 141 0.07 -17.03 -0.55
N ASP A 142 -0.16 -15.73 -0.74
CA ASP A 142 -0.98 -14.93 0.17
C ASP A 142 -2.33 -14.53 -0.45
N LYS A 143 -2.62 -14.95 -1.69
CA LYS A 143 -3.89 -14.59 -2.36
C LYS A 143 -5.09 -15.18 -1.63
N VAL A 144 -6.12 -14.35 -1.48
CA VAL A 144 -7.43 -14.74 -0.97
C VAL A 144 -8.44 -14.45 -2.06
N LEU A 145 -9.20 -15.46 -2.47
CA LEU A 145 -10.33 -15.27 -3.38
C LEU A 145 -11.40 -14.43 -2.67
N ILE A 146 -11.77 -13.29 -3.26
CA ILE A 146 -12.77 -12.38 -2.70
C ILE A 146 -14.02 -12.28 -3.57
N TYR A 147 -13.90 -12.62 -4.85
CA TYR A 147 -15.02 -12.64 -5.80
C TYR A 147 -14.77 -13.71 -6.86
N GLU A 148 -15.81 -14.46 -7.18
CA GLU A 148 -15.86 -15.38 -8.31
C GLU A 148 -17.23 -15.21 -8.97
N ARG A 149 -17.23 -15.07 -10.29
CA ARG A 149 -18.45 -14.95 -11.09
C ARG A 149 -19.10 -16.34 -11.17
N GLU A 150 -20.26 -16.51 -10.54
CA GLU A 150 -21.07 -17.72 -10.74
C GLU A 150 -21.56 -17.78 -12.20
N GLU A 151 -21.27 -18.88 -12.89
CA GLU A 151 -21.78 -19.12 -14.25
C GLU A 151 -23.27 -19.46 -14.17
N HIS A 152 -24.13 -18.50 -14.53
CA HIS A 152 -25.56 -18.71 -14.75
C HIS A 152 -25.89 -18.94 -16.23
#